data_AF-A0A367ZA99-F1
#
_entry.id   AF-A0A367ZA99-F1
#
_cell.length_a   1.000
_cell.length_b   1.000
_cell.length_c   1.000
_cell.angle_alpha   90.00
_cell.angle_beta   90.00
_cell.angle_gamma   90.00
#
_symmetry.space_group_name_H-M   'P 1'
#
loop_
_entity.id
_entity.type
_entity.pdbx_description
1 polymer ?
#
loop_
_entity_poly.entity_id
_entity_poly.type
_entity_poly.pdbx_seq_one_letter_code
_entity_poly.pdbx_strand_id
1 'polypeptide(L)' 'MLANERISLIRISVSQDCCPACRELEGAYPKNEVPRLPIEGCSHPLGCRCHYLPVLEVLFP' A
#
# COMPACT_ATOMS: atom_id res chain seq x y z
N MET A 1 11.03 5.59 -2.56
CA MET A 1 10.40 4.98 -1.37
C MET A 1 11.28 3.86 -0.80
N LEU A 2 11.63 2.83 -1.57
CA LEU A 2 12.46 1.71 -1.10
C LEU A 2 13.85 2.12 -0.61
N ALA A 3 14.46 3.15 -1.23
CA ALA A 3 15.82 3.62 -0.90
C ALA A 3 15.92 4.54 0.34
N ASN A 4 14.82 4.95 0.98
CA ASN A 4 14.88 5.81 2.17
C ASN A 4 14.88 4.93 3.43
N GLU A 5 16.01 4.85 4.12
CA GLU A 5 16.22 4.00 5.30
C GLU A 5 15.26 4.32 6.46
N ARG A 6 14.75 5.57 6.55
CA ARG A 6 13.81 5.99 7.60
C ARG A 6 12.42 5.39 7.49
N ILE A 7 12.08 4.83 6.32
CA ILE A 7 10.81 4.14 6.11
C ILE A 7 10.94 2.74 6.71
N SER A 8 10.15 2.41 7.72
CA SER A 8 10.15 1.06 8.32
C SER A 8 9.20 0.13 7.57
N LEU A 9 8.02 0.61 7.24
CA LEU A 9 6.97 -0.15 6.54
C LEU A 9 6.36 0.66 5.40
N ILE A 10 5.73 -0.04 4.46
CA ILE A 10 4.89 0.55 3.43
C ILE A 10 3.47 0.07 3.67
N ARG A 11 2.57 1.01 3.98
CA ARG A 11 1.15 0.75 4.11
C ARG A 11 0.47 0.83 2.75
N ILE A 12 -0.35 -0.15 2.41
CA ILE A 12 -1.31 -0.05 1.33
C ILE A 12 -2.60 0.52 1.94
N SER A 13 -2.97 1.72 1.51
CA SER A 13 -4.26 2.33 1.83
C SER A 13 -5.18 2.16 0.63
N VAL A 14 -6.42 1.75 0.89
CA VAL A 14 -7.41 1.51 -0.14
C VAL A 14 -8.60 2.44 0.06
N SER A 15 -9.21 2.86 -1.03
CA SER A 15 -10.38 3.71 -0.91
C SER A 15 -11.61 2.96 -0.40
N GLN A 16 -12.61 3.67 0.10
CA GLN A 16 -13.83 3.05 0.65
C GLN A 16 -14.60 2.24 -0.39
N ASP A 17 -14.61 2.71 -1.64
CA ASP A 17 -15.26 2.07 -2.78
C ASP A 17 -14.36 1.07 -3.54
N CYS A 18 -13.23 0.64 -2.96
CA CYS A 18 -12.37 -0.33 -3.62
C CYS A 18 -13.06 -1.69 -3.83
N CYS A 19 -12.57 -2.48 -4.78
CA CYS A 19 -13.05 -3.85 -4.95
C CYS A 19 -12.64 -4.76 -3.76
N PRO A 20 -13.30 -5.92 -3.56
CA PRO A 20 -12.99 -6.84 -2.48
C PRO A 20 -11.53 -7.32 -2.46
N ALA A 21 -10.95 -7.62 -3.63
CA ALA A 21 -9.55 -8.03 -3.74
C ALA A 21 -8.59 -6.95 -3.22
N CYS A 22 -8.86 -5.67 -3.51
CA CYS A 22 -8.06 -4.57 -2.95
C CYS A 22 -8.28 -4.43 -1.44
N ARG A 23 -9.50 -4.65 -0.93
CA ARG A 23 -9.81 -4.53 0.50
C ARG A 23 -8.99 -5.51 1.34
N GLU A 24 -8.80 -6.74 0.87
CA GLU A 24 -8.03 -7.78 1.56
C GLU A 24 -6.54 -7.43 1.71
N LEU A 25 -6.03 -6.53 0.86
CA LEU A 25 -4.64 -6.08 0.85
C LEU A 25 -4.41 -4.80 1.67
N GLU A 26 -5.44 -4.26 2.31
CA GLU A 26 -5.27 -3.11 3.19
C GLU A 26 -4.44 -3.52 4.41
N GLY A 27 -3.25 -2.91 4.56
CA GLY A 27 -2.31 -3.33 5.60
C GLY A 27 -0.94 -2.67 5.50
N ALA A 28 -0.08 -2.96 6.48
CA ALA A 28 1.30 -2.51 6.49
C ALA A 28 2.25 -3.67 6.16
N TYR A 29 3.16 -3.44 5.22
CA TYR A 29 4.07 -4.45 4.70
C TYR A 29 5.53 -4.04 4.87
N PRO A 30 6.44 -4.99 5.07
CA PRO A 30 7.87 -4.78 4.86
C PRO A 30 8.16 -4.28 3.45
N LYS A 31 9.21 -3.47 3.28
CA LYS A 31 9.59 -2.88 1.98
C LYS A 31 9.78 -3.90 0.86
N ASN A 32 10.29 -5.07 1.19
CA ASN A 32 10.59 -6.18 0.29
C ASN A 32 9.38 -7.09 0.02
N GLU A 33 8.32 -6.96 0.81
CA GLU A 33 7.14 -7.83 0.74
C GLU A 33 5.87 -7.08 0.33
N VAL A 34 5.98 -5.76 0.06
CA VAL A 34 4.84 -4.97 -0.36
C VAL A 34 4.34 -5.45 -1.73
N PRO A 35 3.03 -5.81 -1.84
CA PRO A 35 2.43 -6.19 -3.12
C PRO A 35 2.56 -5.08 -4.16
N ARG A 36 2.76 -5.46 -5.42
CA ARG A 36 2.78 -4.50 -6.53
C ARG A 36 1.37 -4.08 -6.90
N LEU A 37 1.13 -2.77 -6.94
CA LEU A 37 -0.12 -2.19 -7.40
C LEU A 37 -0.01 -1.89 -8.91
N PRO A 38 -1.08 -2.10 -9.69
CA PRO A 38 -2.36 -2.69 -9.29
C PRO A 38 -2.23 -4.19 -9.00
N ILE A 39 -3.00 -4.68 -8.03
CA ILE A 39 -3.02 -6.10 -7.68
C ILE A 39 -3.76 -6.92 -8.71
N GLU A 40 -3.31 -8.17 -8.89
CA GLU A 40 -3.98 -9.14 -9.74
C GLU A 40 -5.39 -9.41 -9.19
N GLY A 41 -6.39 -9.39 -10.08
CA GLY A 41 -7.80 -9.51 -9.68
C GLY A 41 -8.46 -8.18 -9.28
N CYS A 42 -7.79 -7.03 -9.45
CA CYS A 42 -8.47 -5.75 -9.32
C CYS A 42 -9.58 -5.62 -10.37
N SER A 43 -10.83 -5.53 -9.92
CA SER A 43 -12.03 -5.50 -10.76
C SER A 43 -12.76 -4.15 -10.73
N HIS A 44 -12.16 -3.13 -10.11
CA HIS A 44 -12.81 -1.84 -9.95
C HIS A 44 -12.96 -1.11 -11.31
N PRO A 45 -14.16 -0.59 -11.66
CA PRO A 45 -14.45 -0.07 -13.00
C PRO A 45 -13.62 1.16 -13.40
N LEU A 46 -13.11 1.91 -12.41
CA LEU A 46 -12.26 3.08 -12.61
C LEU A 46 -10.76 2.80 -12.43
N GLY A 47 -10.37 1.52 -12.40
CA GLY A 47 -9.00 1.11 -12.10
C GLY A 47 -8.69 1.02 -10.60
N CYS A 48 -7.46 0.61 -10.28
CA CYS A 48 -7.04 0.36 -8.91
C CYS A 48 -6.99 1.64 -8.08
N ARG A 49 -7.66 1.60 -6.92
CA ARG A 49 -7.77 2.70 -5.96
C ARG A 49 -6.91 2.50 -4.71
N CYS A 50 -5.80 1.79 -4.85
CA CYS A 50 -4.83 1.55 -3.79
C CYS A 50 -3.67 2.55 -3.88
N HIS A 51 -3.13 2.94 -2.74
CA HIS A 51 -2.00 3.86 -2.63
C HIS A 51 -0.95 3.34 -1.66
N TYR A 52 0.33 3.55 -1.99
CA TYR A 52 1.42 3.32 -1.06
C TYR A 52 1.60 4.53 -0.15
N LEU A 53 1.55 4.28 1.16
CA LEU A 53 1.83 5.27 2.20
C LEU A 53 3.08 4.83 2.98
N PRO A 54 4.12 5.67 3.06
CA PRO A 54 5.31 5.33 3.83
C PRO A 54 5.00 5.46 5.31
N VAL A 55 5.42 4.47 6.10
CA VAL A 55 5.43 4.55 7.55
C VAL A 55 6.87 4.85 7.98
N LEU A 56 7.04 5.98 8.68
CA LEU A 56 8.31 6.37 9.28
C LEU A 56 8.33 5.89 10.73
N GLU A 57 9.44 5.30 11.15
CA GLU A 57 9.63 4.91 12.56
C GLU A 57 9.98 6.11 13.44
N VAL A 58 10.65 7.10 12.85
CA VAL A 58 11.02 8.35 13.51
C VAL A 58 10.47 9.52 12.70
N LEU A 59 9.55 10.27 13.30
CA LEU A 59 8.86 11.40 12.66
C LEU A 59 9.71 12.68 12.65
N PHE A 60 10.56 12.90 13.66
CA PHE A 60 11.48 14.04 13.80
C PHE A 60 12.75 13.61 14.54
N PRO A 61 13.92 14.25 14.32
CA PRO A 61 14.99 14.21 15.31
C PRO A 61 14.58 14.91 16.61
#